data_AF-A0A9E1I070-F1
#
_entry.id   AF-A0A9E1I070-F1
#
_cell.length_a   1.000
_cell.length_b   1.000
_cell.length_c   1.000
_cell.angle_alpha   90.00
_cell.angle_beta   90.00
_cell.angle_gamma   90.00
#
_symmetry.space_group_name_H-M   'P 1'
#
loop_
_entity.id
_entity.type
_entity.pdbx_description
1 polymer ?
#
loop_
_entity_poly.entity_id
_entity_poly.type
_entity_poly.pdbx_seq_one_letter_code
_entity_poly.pdbx_strand_id
1 'polypeptide(L)' 'MKKKKRPITPFGKDVKRRLIDLEQDQAWLIGEVRARTGLYFDSSYMYKIQTGQLATPSIVNAICDILAIKP' A
#
# COMPACT_ATOMS: atom_id res chain seq x y z
N MET A 1 -14.78 -23.53 1.31
CA MET A 1 -15.29 -22.15 1.57
C MET A 1 -14.50 -21.14 0.76
N LYS A 2 -15.12 -20.37 -0.14
CA LYS A 2 -14.44 -19.26 -0.84
C LYS A 2 -14.34 -18.07 0.13
N LYS A 3 -13.14 -17.62 0.49
CA LYS A 3 -12.96 -16.42 1.34
C LYS A 3 -13.53 -15.20 0.62
N LYS A 4 -14.48 -14.49 1.25
CA LYS A 4 -15.05 -13.24 0.72
C LYS A 4 -13.93 -12.20 0.59
N LYS A 5 -13.70 -11.66 -0.62
CA LYS A 5 -12.72 -10.58 -0.84
C LYS A 5 -13.19 -9.34 -0.07
N ARG A 6 -12.29 -8.68 0.65
CA ARG A 6 -12.63 -7.47 1.41
C ARG A 6 -12.66 -6.26 0.48
N PRO A 7 -13.54 -5.28 0.74
CA PRO A 7 -13.54 -4.04 -0.03
C PRO A 7 -12.24 -3.28 0.20
N ILE A 8 -11.77 -2.61 -0.84
CA ILE A 8 -10.63 -1.69 -0.77
C ILE A 8 -11.12 -0.36 -0.17
N THR A 9 -10.34 0.18 0.78
CA THR A 9 -10.62 1.47 1.43
C THR A 9 -10.41 2.63 0.46
N PRO A 10 -10.89 3.85 0.77
CA PRO A 10 -10.53 5.06 0.00
C PRO A 10 -9.01 5.21 -0.16
N PHE A 11 -8.24 5.08 0.93
CA PHE A 11 -6.78 5.07 0.89
C PHE A 11 -6.21 4.02 -0.08
N GLY A 12 -6.70 2.78 -0.02
CA GLY A 12 -6.25 1.73 -0.94
C GLY A 12 -6.60 2.01 -2.41
N LYS A 13 -7.68 2.77 -2.69
CA LYS A 13 -8.02 3.22 -4.05
C LYS A 13 -7.09 4.34 -4.51
N ASP A 14 -6.77 5.29 -3.64
CA ASP A 14 -5.87 6.40 -3.95
C ASP A 14 -4.46 5.90 -4.25
N VAL A 15 -3.96 4.95 -3.46
CA VAL A 15 -2.72 4.22 -3.72
C VAL A 15 -2.72 3.60 -5.13
N LYS A 16 -3.80 2.88 -5.49
CA LYS A 16 -3.89 2.23 -6.81
C LYS A 16 -3.95 3.23 -7.96
N ARG A 17 -4.71 4.30 -7.81
CA ARG A 17 -4.80 5.37 -8.81
C ARG A 17 -3.41 5.99 -9.03
N ARG A 18 -2.71 6.29 -7.94
CA ARG A 18 -1.40 6.92 -8.02
C ARG A 18 -0.34 6.03 -8.66
N LEU A 19 -0.41 4.72 -8.44
CA LEU A 19 0.47 3.77 -9.14
C LEU A 19 0.25 3.78 -10.65
N ILE A 20 -1.01 3.88 -11.11
CA ILE A 20 -1.33 4.02 -12.53
C ILE A 20 -0.75 5.32 -13.08
N ASP A 21 -0.93 6.44 -12.38
CA ASP A 21 -0.41 7.75 -12.80
C ASP A 21 1.13 7.79 -12.88
N LEU A 22 1.81 6.92 -12.13
CA LEU A 22 3.28 6.79 -12.12
C LEU A 22 3.78 5.71 -13.08
N GLU A 23 2.89 4.99 -13.77
CA GLU A 23 3.21 3.81 -14.59
C GLU A 23 4.01 2.74 -13.81
N GLN A 24 3.71 2.61 -12.51
CA GLN A 24 4.35 1.64 -11.61
C GLN A 24 3.35 0.57 -11.13
N ASP A 25 3.89 -0.57 -10.69
CA ASP A 25 3.09 -1.64 -10.11
C ASP A 25 3.20 -1.72 -8.58
N GLN A 26 2.45 -2.65 -7.98
CA GLN A 26 2.45 -2.84 -6.54
C GLN A 26 3.76 -3.46 -6.03
N ALA A 27 4.48 -4.23 -6.86
CA ALA A 27 5.74 -4.84 -6.48
C ALA A 27 6.85 -3.78 -6.36
N TRP A 28 6.86 -2.80 -7.26
CA TRP A 28 7.71 -1.61 -7.19
C TRP A 28 7.49 -0.86 -5.87
N LEU A 29 6.24 -0.52 -5.54
CA LEU A 29 5.94 0.20 -4.30
C LEU A 29 6.36 -0.59 -3.05
N ILE A 30 6.18 -1.91 -3.05
CA ILE A 30 6.65 -2.76 -1.96
C ILE A 30 8.18 -2.66 -1.82
N GLY A 31 8.92 -2.66 -2.94
CA GLY A 31 10.36 -2.45 -2.98
C GLY A 31 10.76 -1.10 -2.39
N GLU A 32 10.14 -0.02 -2.83
CA GLU A 32 10.41 1.34 -2.34
C GLU A 32 10.14 1.50 -0.84
N VAL A 33 9.03 0.95 -0.35
CA VAL A 33 8.70 0.98 1.08
C VAL A 33 9.73 0.21 1.90
N ARG A 34 10.18 -0.97 1.42
CA ARG A 34 11.27 -1.73 2.08
C ARG A 34 12.57 -0.95 2.10
N ALA A 35 12.96 -0.37 0.98
CA ALA A 35 14.19 0.41 0.86
C ALA A 35 14.17 1.64 1.79
N ARG A 36 13.04 2.33 1.89
CA ARG A 36 12.87 3.52 2.73
C ARG A 36 12.80 3.23 4.22
N THR A 37 12.11 2.15 4.62
CA THR A 37 11.84 1.87 6.03
C THR A 37 12.79 0.85 6.66
N GLY A 38 13.45 0.01 5.85
CA GLY A 38 14.19 -1.16 6.34
C GLY A 38 13.31 -2.24 6.96
N LEU A 39 11.98 -2.12 6.89
CA LEU A 39 11.04 -3.04 7.52
C LEU A 39 10.55 -4.12 6.57
N TYR A 40 10.13 -5.25 7.14
CA TYR A 40 9.42 -6.29 6.39
C TYR A 40 8.07 -5.76 5.88
N PHE A 41 7.87 -5.84 4.57
CA PHE A 41 6.64 -5.43 3.92
C PHE A 41 6.39 -6.28 2.67
N ASP A 42 5.25 -6.95 2.50
CA ASP A 42 4.99 -7.83 1.35
C ASP A 42 3.60 -7.56 0.72
N SER A 43 3.21 -8.36 -0.28
CA SER A 43 1.91 -8.20 -0.95
C SER A 43 0.71 -8.49 -0.05
N SER A 44 0.86 -9.38 0.94
CA SER A 44 -0.17 -9.70 1.93
C SER A 44 -0.35 -8.53 2.91
N TYR A 45 0.75 -7.94 3.35
CA TYR A 45 0.78 -6.73 4.17
C TYR A 45 0.15 -5.56 3.40
N MET A 46 0.56 -5.35 2.16
CA MET A 46 0.00 -4.32 1.29
C MET A 46 -1.51 -4.48 1.12
N TYR A 47 -1.99 -5.71 0.91
CA TYR A 47 -3.43 -6.00 0.85
C TYR A 47 -4.14 -5.65 2.18
N LYS A 48 -3.54 -5.97 3.33
CA LYS A 48 -4.08 -5.61 4.64
C LYS A 48 -4.15 -4.10 4.83
N ILE A 49 -3.16 -3.34 4.37
CA ILE A 49 -3.16 -1.87 4.38
C ILE A 49 -4.28 -1.32 3.48
N GLN A 50 -4.34 -1.76 2.22
CA GLN A 50 -5.36 -1.33 1.25
C GLN A 50 -6.80 -1.70 1.64
N THR A 51 -6.98 -2.68 2.51
CA THR A 51 -8.30 -3.11 3.02
C THR A 51 -8.55 -2.68 4.47
N GLY A 52 -7.70 -1.82 5.04
CA GLY A 52 -7.87 -1.24 6.37
C GLY A 52 -7.71 -2.23 7.53
N GLN A 53 -7.14 -3.41 7.28
CA GLN A 53 -6.86 -4.41 8.32
C GLN A 53 -5.61 -4.07 9.13
N LEU A 54 -4.70 -3.32 8.53
CA LEU A 54 -3.49 -2.80 9.16
C LEU A 54 -3.36 -1.33 8.80
N ALA A 55 -2.73 -0.57 9.68
CA ALA A 55 -2.44 0.85 9.51
C ALA A 55 -1.13 1.20 10.25
N THR A 56 -0.09 0.40 10.04
CA THR A 56 1.20 0.58 10.69
C THR A 56 1.77 1.95 10.30
N PRO A 57 1.97 2.88 11.25
CA PRO A 57 2.26 4.29 10.93
C PRO A 57 3.49 4.48 10.03
N SER A 58 4.60 3.77 10.31
CA SER A 58 5.82 3.87 9.49
C SER A 58 5.62 3.44 8.04
N ILE A 59 4.81 2.40 7.81
CA ILE A 59 4.49 1.87 6.48
C ILE A 59 3.52 2.81 5.76
N VAL A 60 2.47 3.27 6.44
CA VAL A 60 1.48 4.19 5.85
C VAL A 60 2.15 5.51 5.47
N ASN A 61 2.96 6.09 6.36
CA ASN A 61 3.70 7.32 6.08
C ASN A 61 4.66 7.14 4.91
N ALA A 62 5.42 6.03 4.86
CA ALA A 62 6.29 5.75 3.73
C ALA A 62 5.53 5.65 2.40
N ILE A 63 4.37 4.99 2.37
CA ILE A 63 3.51 4.93 1.18
C ILE A 63 3.05 6.34 0.78
N CYS A 64 2.57 7.15 1.73
CA CYS A 64 2.15 8.52 1.48
C CYS A 64 3.29 9.36 0.88
N ASP A 65 4.49 9.27 1.44
CA ASP A 65 5.66 10.01 0.98
C ASP A 65 6.14 9.56 -0.40
N ILE A 66 6.14 8.25 -0.69
CA ILE A 66 6.58 7.71 -1.99
C ILE A 66 5.59 8.12 -3.09
N LEU A 67 4.30 8.03 -2.79
CA LEU A 67 3.24 8.30 -3.75
C LEU A 67 2.85 9.79 -3.81
N ALA A 68 3.36 10.61 -2.90
CA ALA A 68 2.96 12.01 -2.69
C ALA A 68 1.44 12.16 -2.50
N ILE A 69 0.84 11.30 -1.68
CA ILE A 69 -0.59 11.32 -1.34
C ILE A 69 -0.78 11.67 0.15
N LYS A 70 -1.97 12.17 0.50
CA LYS A 70 -2.30 12.49 1.91
C LYS A 70 -2.77 11.22 2.65
N PRO A 71 -2.44 11.08 3.95
CA PRO A 71 -2.92 9.99 4.79
C PRO A 71 -4.44 10.03 5.00
#